data_AF-A0A8T4I6P0-F1
#
_entry.id   AF-A0A8T4I6P0-F1
#
_cell.length_a   1.000
_cell.length_b   1.000
_cell.length_c   1.000
_cell.angle_alpha   90.00
_cell.angle_beta   90.00
_cell.angle_gamma   90.00
#
_symmetry.space_group_name_H-M   'P 1'
#
loop_
_entity.id
_entity.type
_entity.pdbx_description
1 polymer ?
#
loop_
_entity_poly.entity_id
_entity_poly.type
_entity_poly.pdbx_seq_one_letter_code
_entity_poly.pdbx_strand_id
1 'polypeptide(L)' 'TMVRTQGLRMVIVDYLQLMQAPKAESRQVAVATMSRELKLLATEFQLVVVVLCQLNRASEQRTDKRPMISDLR' A
#
# COMPACT_ATOMS: atom_id res chain seq x y z
N THR A 1 -17.83 -9.06 -7.08
CA THR A 1 -18.46 -8.43 -8.26
C THR A 1 -17.39 -7.95 -9.20
N MET A 2 -17.33 -8.48 -10.42
CA MET A 2 -16.39 -8.00 -11.43
C MET A 2 -16.88 -6.66 -11.97
N VAL A 3 -16.08 -5.61 -11.82
CA VAL A 3 -16.33 -4.32 -12.46
C VAL A 3 -15.77 -4.40 -13.89
N ARG A 4 -16.51 -3.91 -14.88
CA ARG A 4 -16.04 -3.87 -16.27
C ARG A 4 -14.74 -3.06 -16.34
N THR A 5 -13.71 -3.62 -16.98
CA THR A 5 -12.36 -3.01 -17.09
C THR A 5 -12.24 -2.02 -18.24
N GLN A 6 -13.22 -1.93 -19.13
CA GLN A 6 -13.18 -0.98 -20.24
C GLN A 6 -13.25 0.46 -19.72
N GLY A 7 -12.19 1.23 -19.99
CA GLY A 7 -12.04 2.61 -19.53
C GLY A 7 -11.56 2.76 -18.08
N LEU A 8 -11.14 1.68 -17.41
CA LEU A 8 -10.54 1.78 -16.08
C LEU A 8 -9.18 2.48 -16.16
N ARG A 9 -9.04 3.62 -15.46
CA ARG A 9 -7.81 4.42 -15.45
C ARG A 9 -7.15 4.50 -14.07
N MET A 10 -7.87 4.12 -13.03
CA MET A 10 -7.43 4.27 -11.65
C MET A 10 -8.00 3.19 -10.75
N VAL A 11 -7.19 2.75 -9.78
CA VAL A 11 -7.59 1.88 -8.68
C VAL A 11 -7.16 2.52 -7.35
N ILE A 12 -8.06 2.51 -6.38
CA ILE A 12 -7.78 2.92 -5.00
C ILE A 12 -7.84 1.68 -4.12
N VAL A 13 -6.82 1.46 -3.30
CA VAL A 13 -6.75 0.38 -2.32
C VAL A 13 -6.79 0.97 -0.91
N ASP A 14 -7.88 0.70 -0.20
CA ASP A 14 -8.09 1.08 1.18
C ASP A 14 -8.18 -0.19 2.05
N TYR A 15 -7.13 -0.61 2.74
CA TYR A 15 -5.76 -0.08 2.82
C TYR A 15 -4.74 -1.24 2.82
N LEU A 16 -3.46 -0.94 2.56
CA LEU A 16 -2.39 -1.93 2.33
C LEU A 16 -2.32 -3.02 3.40
N GLN A 17 -2.52 -2.64 4.67
CA GLN A 17 -2.41 -3.58 5.78
C GLN A 17 -3.53 -4.64 5.85
N LEU A 18 -4.63 -4.49 5.11
CA LEU A 18 -5.66 -5.53 4.95
C LEU A 18 -5.36 -6.50 3.80
N MET A 19 -4.38 -6.20 2.95
CA MET A 19 -3.97 -7.11 1.88
C MET A 19 -3.27 -8.33 2.47
N GLN A 20 -3.48 -9.48 1.84
CA GLN A 20 -2.81 -10.71 2.25
C GLN A 20 -1.32 -10.62 1.91
N ALA A 21 -0.49 -10.45 2.94
CA ALA A 21 0.94 -10.38 2.77
C ALA A 21 1.53 -11.79 2.53
N PRO A 22 2.49 -11.95 1.61
CA PRO A 22 3.28 -13.16 1.53
C PRO A 22 4.06 -13.37 2.84
N LYS A 23 4.37 -14.64 3.14
CA LYS A 23 5.20 -14.98 4.30
C LYS A 23 6.56 -14.28 4.14
N ALA A 24 6.91 -13.40 5.07
CA ALA A 24 8.12 -12.58 5.01
C ALA A 24 8.80 -12.53 6.39
N GLU A 25 10.11 -12.31 6.40
CA GLU A 25 10.93 -12.23 7.61
C GLU A 25 10.62 -11.00 8.46
N SER A 26 10.15 -9.92 7.83
CA SER A 26 9.77 -8.69 8.51
C SER A 26 8.59 -8.02 7.83
N ARG A 27 7.94 -7.12 8.57
CA ARG A 27 6.82 -6.34 8.06
C ARG A 27 7.24 -5.41 6.93
N GLN A 28 8.45 -4.84 7.03
CA GLN A 28 9.04 -3.99 6.00
C GLN A 28 9.23 -4.76 4.70
N VAL A 29 9.71 -6.01 4.76
CA VAL A 29 9.85 -6.88 3.58
C VAL A 29 8.48 -7.21 2.98
N ALA A 30 7.49 -7.54 3.80
CA ALA A 30 6.12 -7.78 3.32
C ALA A 30 5.54 -6.55 2.58
N VAL A 31 5.69 -5.35 3.15
CA VAL A 31 5.24 -4.09 2.54
C VAL A 31 5.97 -3.79 1.24
N ALA A 32 7.29 -4.03 1.19
CA ALA A 32 8.09 -3.85 -0.03
C ALA A 32 7.64 -4.79 -1.16
N THR A 33 7.38 -6.06 -0.82
CA THR A 33 6.87 -7.05 -1.77
C THR A 33 5.49 -6.67 -2.32
N MET A 34 4.53 -6.35 -1.44
CA MET A 34 3.19 -5.92 -1.88
C MET A 34 3.25 -4.64 -2.72
N SER A 35 4.09 -3.67 -2.35
CA SER A 35 4.27 -2.43 -3.13
C SER A 35 4.81 -2.72 -4.54
N ARG A 36 5.75 -3.67 -4.66
CA ARG A 36 6.27 -4.12 -5.96
C ARG A 36 5.20 -4.77 -6.81
N GLU A 37 4.39 -5.65 -6.23
CA GLU A 37 3.28 -6.33 -6.93
C GLU A 37 2.23 -5.32 -7.44
N LEU A 38 1.85 -4.36 -6.60
CA LEU A 38 0.94 -3.27 -6.99
C LEU A 38 1.52 -2.41 -8.11
N LYS A 39 2.83 -2.14 -8.10
CA LYS A 39 3.50 -1.41 -9.19
C LYS A 39 3.51 -2.21 -10.51
N LEU A 40 3.71 -3.52 -10.44
CA LEU A 40 3.63 -4.39 -11.62
C LEU A 40 2.22 -4.38 -12.20
N LEU A 41 1.20 -4.53 -11.36
CA LEU A 41 -0.21 -4.44 -11.77
C LEU A 41 -0.53 -3.08 -12.43
N ALA A 42 -0.09 -1.97 -11.82
CA ALA A 42 -0.27 -0.63 -12.40
C ALA A 42 0.32 -0.51 -13.81
N THR A 43 1.49 -1.14 -14.01
CA THR A 43 2.23 -1.10 -15.28
C THR A 43 1.57 -1.99 -16.33
N GLU A 44 1.17 -3.21 -15.95
CA GLU A 44 0.50 -4.18 -16.82
C GLU A 44 -0.81 -3.63 -17.37
N PHE A 45 -1.63 -3.01 -16.51
CA PHE A 45 -2.92 -2.45 -16.91
C PHE A 45 -2.88 -0.97 -17.29
N GLN A 46 -1.68 -0.36 -17.35
CA GLN A 46 -1.47 1.05 -17.70
C GLN A 46 -2.40 2.02 -16.92
N LEU A 47 -2.54 1.78 -15.61
CA LEU A 47 -3.44 2.54 -14.74
C LEU A 47 -2.70 3.15 -13.55
N VAL A 48 -3.33 4.12 -12.90
CA VAL A 48 -2.83 4.71 -11.64
C VAL A 48 -3.33 3.88 -10.46
N VAL A 49 -2.44 3.46 -9.58
CA VAL A 49 -2.81 2.83 -8.30
C VAL A 49 -2.48 3.78 -7.16
N VAL A 50 -3.49 4.13 -6.36
CA VAL A 50 -3.32 4.85 -5.09
C VAL A 50 -3.61 3.89 -3.96
N VAL A 51 -2.68 3.78 -3.01
CA VAL A 51 -2.77 2.83 -1.90
C VAL A 51 -2.68 3.59 -0.59
N LEU A 52 -3.65 3.38 0.28
CA LEU A 52 -3.64 3.93 1.63
C LEU A 52 -2.80 3.04 2.55
N CYS A 53 -1.99 3.65 3.40
CA CYS A 53 -1.21 2.96 4.42
C CYS A 53 -1.52 3.56 5.78
N GLN A 54 -1.78 2.72 6.77
CA GLN A 54 -1.83 3.14 8.16
C GLN A 54 -0.43 3.35 8.74
N LEU A 55 -0.35 4.28 9.70
CA LEU A 55 0.85 4.52 10.48
C LEU A 55 0.75 3.85 11.86
N ASN A 56 1.89 3.58 12.46
CA ASN A 56 2.04 3.19 13.85
C ASN A 56 1.72 4.38 14.75
N ARG A 57 1.04 4.11 15.88
CA ARG A 57 0.68 5.14 16.89
C ARG A 57 1.89 5.78 17.57
N ALA A 58 3.08 5.18 17.48
CA ALA A 58 4.32 5.76 17.99
C ALA A 58 4.61 7.15 17.39
N SER A 59 4.16 7.40 16.15
CA SER A 59 4.26 8.70 15.50
C SER A 59 3.54 9.83 16.27
N GLU A 60 2.49 9.51 17.03
CA GLU A 60 1.71 10.47 17.82
C GLU A 60 2.45 10.95 19.08
N GLN A 61 3.44 10.17 19.54
CA GLN A 61 4.22 10.46 20.75
C GLN A 61 5.42 11.38 20.49
N ARG A 62 5.78 11.60 19.21
CA ARG A 62 6.86 12.52 18.83
C ARG A 62 6.42 13.98 18.96
N THR A 63 7.34 14.84 19.36
CA THR A 63 7.13 16.29 19.42
C THR A 63 6.78 16.86 18.04
N ASP A 64 7.52 16.44 17.01
CA ASP A 64 7.18 16.70 15.62
C ASP A 64 6.30 15.55 15.10
N LYS A 65 5.00 15.80 14.96
CA LYS A 65 3.98 14.80 14.55
C LYS A 65 3.95 14.56 13.03
N ARG A 66 4.97 14.99 12.30
CA ARG A 66 5.09 14.73 10.85
C ARG A 66 5.31 13.23 10.59
N PRO A 67 4.54 12.60 9.69
CA PRO A 67 4.78 11.22 9.28
C PRO A 67 6.18 10.99 8.72
N MET A 68 6.79 9.89 9.12
CA MET A 68 8.06 9.39 8.60
C MET A 68 7.87 8.00 7.99
N ILE A 69 8.78 7.57 7.11
CA ILE A 69 8.71 6.23 6.49
C ILE A 69 8.75 5.13 7.55
N SER A 70 9.50 5.34 8.63
CA SER A 70 9.56 4.44 9.78
C SER A 70 8.23 4.28 10.51
N ASP A 71 7.27 5.19 10.29
CA ASP A 71 5.96 5.14 10.92
C ASP A 71 5.02 4.17 10.19
N LEU A 72 5.38 3.60 9.04
CA LEU A 72 4.52 2.62 8.33
C LEU A 72 4.26 1.36 9.17
N ARG A 73 2.99 0.91 9.17
CA ARG A 73 2.50 -0.26 9.90
C ARG A 73 2.50 -1.55 9.09
#